data_AF-A0A2N1TWQ1-F1
#
_entry.id   AF-A0A2N1TWQ1-F1
#
_cell.length_a   1.000
_cell.length_b   1.000
_cell.length_c   1.000
_cell.angle_alpha   90.00
_cell.angle_beta   90.00
_cell.angle_gamma   90.00
#
_symmetry.space_group_name_H-M   'P 1'
#
loop_
_entity.id
_entity.type
_entity.pdbx_description
1 polymer ?
#
loop_
_entity_poly.entity_id
_entity_poly.type
_entity_poly.pdbx_seq_one_letter_code
_entity_poly.pdbx_strand_id
1 'polypeptide(L)'
;MSSIKGDMISLSKTRAVGVRDLKLFLDYAERGVKSLAAAVTVSGLDDFESPFEEAVGKAVRDSGYEVHAQVGCSGYRIDLAVVHPNKPGKYLLGVECDGASYHSAFCARERDKLRQSVLEGLGWKLHRIWSTEWWHNPRAELAKVTQKIAQCLAEDSDQDESPEGLSTLHIEDAEQPDEAIYESLDSDIDATVAHFSEWKSSLPALPSEAFDKASSKPIIIKVIEEITAIESPVSLAQVTRRICGQFNISRATQRISASVLQLAKKAQIHIDARHQQVFFWSTANQLSDFLIFRKHSVACKRRPEDICPDEVANAAFAVLKTNISMAEEDLLRHTAQCFGFSRVGQNVAAAVQDGLNHLYTTGRAESENGKVSLP
;
A
#
# COMPACT_ATOMS: atom_id res chain seq x y z
N MET A 1 -1.92 31.40 -27.05
CA MET A 1 -2.32 30.77 -25.77
C MET A 1 -1.10 30.84 -24.86
N SER A 2 -1.19 31.52 -23.72
CA SER A 2 -0.05 31.65 -22.80
C SER A 2 0.23 30.33 -22.10
N SER A 3 1.42 29.75 -22.34
CA SER A 3 1.96 28.62 -21.57
C SER A 3 2.70 29.20 -20.36
N ILE A 4 2.24 28.87 -19.16
CA ILE A 4 2.95 29.17 -17.91
C ILE A 4 4.08 28.13 -17.78
N LYS A 5 5.31 28.60 -17.54
CA LYS A 5 6.49 27.75 -17.33
C LYS A 5 6.91 27.73 -15.86
N GLY A 6 7.54 26.64 -15.40
CA GLY A 6 8.00 26.49 -14.01
C GLY A 6 8.97 27.61 -13.57
N ASP A 7 9.81 28.09 -14.49
CA ASP A 7 10.76 29.19 -14.26
C ASP A 7 10.06 30.55 -13.99
N MET A 8 8.77 30.68 -14.31
CA MET A 8 7.97 31.87 -14.02
C MET A 8 7.46 31.91 -12.57
N ILE A 9 7.61 30.82 -11.80
CA ILE A 9 7.16 30.72 -10.40
C ILE A 9 8.33 30.94 -9.44
N SER A 10 8.29 32.08 -8.73
CA SER A 10 9.29 32.46 -7.72
C SER A 10 8.94 31.90 -6.34
N LEU A 11 9.62 30.83 -5.92
CA LEU A 11 9.44 30.21 -4.59
C LEU A 11 9.95 31.08 -3.43
N SER A 12 10.77 32.10 -3.70
CA SER A 12 11.23 33.05 -2.69
C SER A 12 10.12 33.99 -2.17
N LYS A 13 8.97 34.05 -2.86
CA LYS A 13 7.86 34.96 -2.55
C LYS A 13 6.66 34.29 -1.88
N THR A 14 6.65 32.96 -1.73
CA THR A 14 5.50 32.18 -1.24
C THR A 14 5.94 30.97 -0.42
N ARG A 15 5.27 30.72 0.72
CA ARG A 15 5.43 29.52 1.57
C ARG A 15 4.35 28.46 1.36
N ALA A 16 3.38 28.70 0.46
CA ALA A 16 2.28 27.78 0.19
C ALA A 16 2.77 26.52 -0.54
N VAL A 17 2.39 25.36 0.02
CA VAL A 17 2.77 24.03 -0.47
C VAL A 17 2.32 23.82 -1.91
N GLY A 18 1.07 24.13 -2.25
CA GLY A 18 0.57 23.95 -3.62
C GLY A 18 1.27 24.78 -4.72
N VAL A 19 1.92 25.91 -4.38
CA VAL A 19 2.70 26.68 -5.38
C VAL A 19 4.05 26.04 -5.65
N ARG A 20 4.59 25.31 -4.66
CA ARG A 20 5.77 24.47 -4.82
C ARG A 20 5.44 23.28 -5.70
N ASP A 21 4.34 22.59 -5.43
CA ASP A 21 3.94 21.39 -6.16
C ASP A 21 3.57 21.69 -7.61
N LEU A 22 2.90 22.82 -7.86
CA LEU A 22 2.63 23.30 -9.22
C LEU A 22 3.93 23.57 -10.00
N LYS A 23 4.95 24.14 -9.33
CA LYS A 23 6.25 24.36 -9.98
C LYS A 23 6.94 23.02 -10.29
N LEU A 24 6.94 22.07 -9.36
CA LEU A 24 7.47 20.71 -9.58
C LEU A 24 6.78 20.02 -10.75
N PHE A 25 5.45 20.13 -10.82
CA PHE A 25 4.65 19.55 -11.90
C PHE A 25 5.02 20.15 -13.26
N LEU A 26 5.16 21.48 -13.34
CA LEU A 26 5.55 22.16 -14.58
C LEU A 26 7.00 21.84 -14.99
N ASP A 27 7.92 21.74 -14.03
CA ASP A 27 9.31 21.34 -14.28
C ASP A 27 9.40 19.87 -14.75
N TYR A 28 8.56 18.98 -14.20
CA TYR A 28 8.40 17.60 -14.65
C TYR A 28 7.84 17.51 -16.07
N ALA A 29 6.76 18.23 -16.35
CA ALA A 29 6.13 18.25 -17.68
C ALA A 29 7.08 18.78 -18.77
N GLU A 30 8.02 19.67 -18.43
CA GLU A 30 8.98 20.25 -19.40
C GLU A 30 10.30 19.47 -19.50
N ARG A 31 10.79 18.82 -18.44
CA ARG A 31 12.14 18.22 -18.37
C ARG A 31 12.18 16.71 -18.05
N GLY A 32 11.02 16.10 -17.80
CA GLY A 32 10.87 14.66 -17.51
C GLY A 32 11.50 14.22 -16.19
N VAL A 33 11.70 12.91 -16.04
CA VAL A 33 12.15 12.20 -14.81
C VAL A 33 13.46 12.76 -14.21
N LYS A 34 14.31 13.38 -15.03
CA LYS A 34 15.55 14.04 -14.58
C LYS A 34 15.30 15.22 -13.63
N SER A 35 14.10 15.80 -13.60
CA SER A 35 13.74 16.88 -12.67
C SER A 35 13.35 16.40 -11.26
N LEU A 36 12.89 15.14 -11.12
CA LEU A 36 12.43 14.59 -9.83
C LEU A 36 13.60 14.44 -8.84
N ALA A 37 14.78 14.08 -9.34
CA ALA A 37 16.02 13.99 -8.56
C ALA A 37 16.49 15.36 -8.03
N ALA A 38 16.07 16.46 -8.68
CA ALA A 38 16.39 17.82 -8.24
C ALA A 38 15.37 18.37 -7.23
N ALA A 39 14.19 17.76 -7.11
CA ALA A 39 13.09 18.22 -6.29
C ALA A 39 12.91 17.38 -5.02
N VAL A 40 14.03 17.00 -4.40
CA VAL A 40 14.05 16.28 -3.13
C VAL A 40 13.45 17.15 -2.03
N THR A 41 12.29 16.77 -1.53
CA THR A 41 11.79 17.23 -0.23
C THR A 41 12.64 16.60 0.88
N VAL A 42 13.36 17.42 1.62
CA VAL A 42 13.99 17.03 2.89
C VAL A 42 12.98 17.34 4.00
N SER A 43 12.36 16.31 4.56
CA SER A 43 11.49 16.42 5.72
C SER A 43 12.34 16.58 6.98
N GLY A 44 12.88 17.78 7.21
CA GLY A 44 13.72 18.07 8.38
C GLY A 44 15.03 17.25 8.47
N LEU A 45 15.95 17.68 9.32
CA LEU A 45 17.20 16.94 9.54
C LEU A 45 17.02 15.74 10.49
N ASP A 46 15.93 15.70 11.28
CA ASP A 46 15.73 14.77 12.40
C ASP A 46 14.32 14.16 12.47
N ASP A 47 13.64 14.01 11.34
CA ASP A 47 12.30 13.37 11.27
C ASP A 47 12.44 11.84 11.17
N PHE A 48 12.79 11.18 12.28
CA PHE A 48 12.94 9.72 12.35
C PHE A 48 11.60 9.06 12.72
N GLU A 49 11.25 7.94 12.06
CA GLU A 49 9.99 7.23 12.33
C GLU A 49 10.15 6.14 13.42
N SER A 50 11.39 5.79 13.78
CA SER A 50 11.65 4.86 14.89
C SER A 50 12.93 5.14 15.69
N PRO A 51 13.00 4.69 16.96
CA PRO A 51 14.22 4.77 17.78
C PRO A 51 15.42 4.02 17.17
N PHE A 52 15.16 3.03 16.30
CA PHE A 52 16.18 2.29 15.59
C PHE A 52 16.81 3.15 14.48
N GLU A 53 15.99 3.81 13.67
CA GLU A 53 16.47 4.76 12.64
C GLU A 53 17.27 5.91 13.27
N GLU A 54 16.78 6.45 14.38
CA GLU A 54 17.49 7.50 15.12
C GLU A 54 18.87 7.02 15.59
N ALA A 55 18.96 5.80 16.13
CA ALA A 55 20.22 5.22 16.59
C ALA A 55 21.22 4.99 15.44
N VAL A 56 20.75 4.49 14.29
CA VAL A 56 21.56 4.31 13.08
C VAL A 56 22.03 5.66 12.53
N GLY A 57 21.11 6.60 12.35
CA GLY A 57 21.39 7.93 11.82
C GLY A 57 22.43 8.66 12.67
N LYS A 58 22.29 8.62 14.00
CA LYS A 58 23.26 9.18 14.93
C LYS A 58 24.63 8.52 14.80
N ALA A 59 24.70 7.19 14.74
CA ALA A 59 25.97 6.47 14.64
C ALA A 59 26.73 6.78 13.33
N VAL A 60 26.01 6.95 12.22
CA VAL A 60 26.61 7.36 10.94
C VAL A 60 27.09 8.82 10.99
N ARG A 61 26.33 9.71 11.65
CA ARG A 61 26.77 11.10 11.90
C ARG A 61 28.01 11.19 12.77
N ASP A 62 28.06 10.40 13.85
CA ASP A 62 29.22 10.31 14.74
C ASP A 62 30.47 9.78 14.00
N SER A 63 30.28 9.07 12.88
CA SER A 63 31.36 8.61 11.99
C SER A 63 31.82 9.66 10.97
N GLY A 64 31.27 10.88 11.01
CA GLY A 64 31.70 12.03 10.20
C GLY A 64 30.92 12.24 8.90
N TYR A 65 29.79 11.56 8.70
CA TYR A 65 28.95 11.71 7.51
C TYR A 65 27.63 12.43 7.81
N GLU A 66 27.21 13.34 6.95
CA GLU A 66 25.92 14.00 7.08
C GLU A 66 24.80 13.08 6.57
N VAL A 67 23.71 12.99 7.33
CA VAL A 67 22.58 12.10 7.05
C VAL A 67 21.27 12.85 7.19
N HIS A 68 20.44 12.80 6.15
CA HIS A 68 19.08 13.33 6.15
C HIS A 68 18.08 12.18 6.28
N ALA A 69 17.09 12.33 7.16
CA ALA A 69 16.03 11.34 7.30
C ALA A 69 14.93 11.56 6.25
N GLN A 70 14.20 10.49 5.93
CA GLN A 70 12.95 10.52 5.16
C GLN A 70 13.05 11.25 3.81
N VAL A 71 14.13 10.96 3.07
CA VAL A 71 14.43 11.61 1.80
C VAL A 71 13.67 10.96 0.66
N GLY A 72 12.84 11.75 -0.05
CA GLY A 72 12.07 11.30 -1.20
C GLY A 72 10.73 12.02 -1.34
N CYS A 73 9.82 11.43 -2.10
CA CYS A 73 8.46 11.93 -2.28
C CYS A 73 7.45 10.77 -2.16
N SER A 74 6.29 11.06 -1.57
CA SER A 74 5.19 10.09 -1.40
C SER A 74 5.62 8.78 -0.72
N GLY A 75 5.23 7.62 -1.25
CA GLY A 75 5.55 6.29 -0.69
C GLY A 75 6.94 5.73 -1.05
N TYR A 76 7.78 6.50 -1.75
CA TYR A 76 9.14 6.11 -2.14
C TYR A 76 10.17 6.97 -1.40
N ARG A 77 10.14 6.89 -0.06
CA ARG A 77 11.11 7.55 0.82
C ARG A 77 12.21 6.61 1.23
N ILE A 78 13.39 7.16 1.39
CA ILE A 78 14.54 6.47 1.96
C ILE A 78 14.64 6.91 3.42
N ASP A 79 14.70 5.92 4.30
CA ASP A 79 14.67 6.15 5.74
C ASP A 79 15.81 7.08 6.16
N LEU A 80 17.02 6.83 5.64
CA LEU A 80 18.21 7.66 5.86
C LEU A 80 19.00 7.84 4.55
N ALA A 81 19.31 9.07 4.15
CA ALA A 81 20.15 9.35 2.99
C ALA A 81 21.47 10.03 3.41
N VAL A 82 22.58 9.43 3.02
CA VAL A 82 23.94 9.93 3.27
C VAL A 82 24.26 10.99 2.22
N VAL A 83 24.59 12.19 2.66
CA VAL A 83 24.94 13.32 1.80
C VAL A 83 26.35 13.11 1.22
N HIS A 84 26.53 13.47 -0.04
CA HIS A 84 27.83 13.39 -0.70
C HIS A 84 28.78 14.48 -0.16
N PRO A 85 29.93 14.15 0.47
CA PRO A 85 30.85 15.12 1.06
C PRO A 85 31.41 16.15 0.06
N ASN A 86 31.71 15.71 -1.17
CA ASN A 86 32.34 16.55 -2.19
C ASN A 86 31.37 17.17 -3.22
N LYS A 87 30.07 16.86 -3.17
CA LYS A 87 29.08 17.25 -4.19
C LYS A 87 27.82 17.74 -3.49
N PRO A 88 27.75 19.05 -3.12
CA PRO A 88 26.62 19.57 -2.34
C PRO A 88 25.31 19.41 -3.11
N GLY A 89 24.26 18.97 -2.40
CA GLY A 89 22.94 18.69 -2.98
C GLY A 89 22.78 17.31 -3.63
N LYS A 90 23.83 16.47 -3.64
CA LYS A 90 23.73 15.06 -4.04
C LYS A 90 23.77 14.13 -2.83
N TYR A 91 23.08 13.01 -2.95
CA TYR A 91 23.17 11.90 -2.01
C TYR A 91 24.05 10.80 -2.59
N LEU A 92 24.83 10.18 -1.72
CA LEU A 92 25.77 9.13 -2.07
C LEU A 92 25.15 7.73 -1.89
N LEU A 93 24.42 7.54 -0.80
CA LEU A 93 23.87 6.25 -0.40
C LEU A 93 22.55 6.44 0.33
N GLY A 94 21.53 5.66 -0.02
CA GLY A 94 20.34 5.47 0.79
C GLY A 94 20.49 4.27 1.71
N VAL A 95 20.09 4.43 2.97
CA VAL A 95 20.09 3.38 3.99
C VAL A 95 18.65 3.06 4.35
N GLU A 96 18.27 1.79 4.18
CA GLU A 96 16.98 1.25 4.61
C GLU A 96 17.12 0.61 5.99
N CYS A 97 16.27 1.00 6.92
CA CYS A 97 16.12 0.42 8.24
C CYS A 97 14.84 -0.41 8.26
N ASP A 98 14.91 -1.68 8.68
CA ASP A 98 13.68 -2.43 8.97
C ASP A 98 12.97 -1.85 10.21
N GLY A 99 11.92 -1.07 9.96
CA GLY A 99 11.01 -0.62 11.00
C GLY A 99 10.25 -1.79 11.66
N ALA A 100 9.70 -1.55 12.85
CA ALA A 100 8.97 -2.51 13.70
C ALA A 100 7.61 -3.02 13.12
N SER A 101 7.54 -3.29 11.83
CA SER A 101 6.48 -4.04 11.15
C SER A 101 6.89 -5.50 10.92
N TYR A 102 7.65 -6.07 11.87
CA TYR A 102 7.98 -7.47 11.90
C TYR A 102 6.72 -8.28 12.27
N HIS A 103 5.85 -8.57 11.30
CA HIS A 103 4.97 -9.76 11.31
C HIS A 103 4.18 -10.08 10.03
N SER A 104 4.35 -9.39 8.89
CA SER A 104 3.65 -9.78 7.64
C SER A 104 4.58 -10.51 6.65
N ALA A 105 5.07 -11.69 7.06
CA ALA A 105 5.88 -12.54 6.21
C ALA A 105 5.04 -13.23 5.11
N PHE A 106 5.04 -12.63 3.92
CA PHE A 106 5.15 -13.24 2.57
C PHE A 106 4.98 -12.13 1.50
N CYS A 107 4.11 -11.15 1.76
CA CYS A 107 3.78 -10.03 0.85
C CYS A 107 4.69 -8.79 1.00
N ALA A 108 5.65 -8.81 1.94
CA ALA A 108 6.69 -7.81 2.06
C ALA A 108 7.75 -7.96 0.95
N ARG A 109 8.13 -9.19 0.59
CA ARG A 109 9.25 -9.43 -0.35
C ARG A 109 9.03 -8.93 -1.77
N GLU A 110 7.82 -9.03 -2.33
CA GLU A 110 7.57 -8.54 -3.69
C GLU A 110 7.42 -7.02 -3.75
N ARG A 111 6.81 -6.40 -2.73
CA ARG A 111 6.74 -4.94 -2.63
C ARG A 111 8.12 -4.33 -2.33
N ASP A 112 8.91 -4.97 -1.48
CA ASP A 112 10.30 -4.59 -1.22
C ASP A 112 11.13 -4.68 -2.51
N LYS A 113 10.98 -5.74 -3.30
CA LYS A 113 11.67 -5.88 -4.58
C LYS A 113 11.28 -4.81 -5.59
N LEU A 114 9.97 -4.51 -5.73
CA LEU A 114 9.50 -3.47 -6.64
C LEU A 114 9.98 -2.10 -6.18
N ARG A 115 9.83 -1.79 -4.89
CA ARG A 115 10.31 -0.54 -4.29
C ARG A 115 11.81 -0.37 -4.49
N GLN A 116 12.59 -1.40 -4.21
CA GLN A 116 14.03 -1.40 -4.45
C GLN A 116 14.33 -1.14 -5.92
N SER A 117 13.66 -1.83 -6.86
CA SER A 117 13.88 -1.63 -8.30
C SER A 117 13.52 -0.22 -8.77
N VAL A 118 12.48 0.39 -8.19
CA VAL A 118 12.07 1.76 -8.52
C VAL A 118 13.09 2.76 -7.98
N LEU A 119 13.53 2.62 -6.72
CA LEU A 119 14.53 3.51 -6.11
C LEU A 119 15.89 3.39 -6.81
N GLU A 120 16.33 2.17 -7.13
CA GLU A 120 17.53 1.93 -7.93
C GLU A 120 17.38 2.51 -9.35
N GLY A 121 16.20 2.37 -9.97
CA GLY A 121 15.87 2.99 -11.26
C GLY A 121 15.89 4.53 -11.23
N LEU A 122 15.63 5.14 -10.08
CA LEU A 122 15.78 6.58 -9.83
C LEU A 122 17.23 7.00 -9.53
N GLY A 123 18.18 6.06 -9.55
CA GLY A 123 19.61 6.31 -9.37
C GLY A 123 20.11 6.18 -7.94
N TRP A 124 19.31 5.64 -7.01
CA TRP A 124 19.75 5.41 -5.64
C TRP A 124 20.62 4.15 -5.51
N LYS A 125 21.76 4.30 -4.82
CA LYS A 125 22.48 3.15 -4.25
C LYS A 125 21.88 2.86 -2.88
N LEU A 126 21.41 1.65 -2.64
CA LEU A 126 20.74 1.27 -1.38
C LEU A 126 21.60 0.34 -0.52
N HIS A 127 21.53 0.49 0.79
CA HIS A 127 22.11 -0.41 1.79
C HIS A 127 21.10 -0.68 2.90
N ARG A 128 20.82 -1.95 3.18
CA ARG A 128 19.84 -2.33 4.21
C ARG A 128 20.51 -2.72 5.52
N ILE A 129 19.99 -2.22 6.62
CA ILE A 129 20.36 -2.60 7.98
C ILE A 129 19.16 -3.25 8.64
N TRP A 130 19.39 -4.41 9.25
CA TRP A 130 18.39 -5.16 10.01
C TRP A 130 18.50 -4.84 11.51
N SER A 131 17.37 -4.64 12.16
CA SER A 131 17.22 -4.16 13.53
C SER A 131 17.71 -5.23 14.48
N THR A 132 17.45 -6.51 14.17
CA THR A 132 17.97 -7.67 14.89
C THR A 132 19.50 -7.67 14.92
N GLU A 133 20.15 -7.52 13.77
CA GLU A 133 21.60 -7.50 13.64
C GLU A 133 22.21 -6.25 14.29
N TRP A 134 21.55 -5.09 14.14
CA TRP A 134 21.96 -3.86 14.78
C TRP A 134 21.94 -3.96 16.30
N TRP A 135 20.88 -4.49 16.90
CA TRP A 135 20.80 -4.67 18.35
C TRP A 135 21.81 -5.69 18.89
N HIS A 136 22.15 -6.71 18.11
CA HIS A 136 23.16 -7.69 18.48
C HIS A 136 24.60 -7.14 18.40
N ASN A 137 24.95 -6.41 17.33
CA ASN A 137 26.29 -5.87 17.15
C ASN A 137 26.30 -4.55 16.34
N PRO A 138 25.99 -3.41 16.96
CA PRO A 138 25.91 -2.12 16.27
C PRO A 138 27.23 -1.71 15.62
N ARG A 139 28.37 -2.06 16.23
CA ARG A 139 29.70 -1.71 15.71
C ARG A 139 30.01 -2.43 14.40
N ALA A 140 29.61 -3.69 14.27
CA ALA A 140 29.83 -4.46 13.05
C ALA A 140 28.94 -3.96 11.90
N GLU A 141 27.67 -3.66 12.18
CA GLU A 141 26.76 -3.12 11.16
C GLU A 141 27.18 -1.70 10.74
N LEU A 142 27.58 -0.84 11.68
CA LEU A 142 28.14 0.47 11.35
C LEU A 142 29.37 0.36 10.45
N ALA A 143 30.29 -0.57 10.74
CA ALA A 143 31.48 -0.78 9.92
C ALA A 143 31.12 -1.16 8.47
N LYS A 144 30.08 -1.97 8.26
CA LYS A 144 29.60 -2.32 6.91
C LYS A 144 29.04 -1.11 6.16
N VAL A 145 28.25 -0.29 6.83
CA VAL A 145 27.68 0.95 6.25
C VAL A 145 28.80 1.90 5.86
N THR A 146 29.74 2.18 6.76
CA THR A 146 30.89 3.05 6.51
C THR A 146 31.78 2.52 5.38
N GLN A 147 32.01 1.20 5.33
CA GLN A 147 32.73 0.58 4.22
C GLN A 147 32.00 0.77 2.90
N LYS A 148 30.66 0.64 2.89
CA LYS A 148 29.86 0.84 1.69
C LYS A 148 29.89 2.29 1.21
N ILE A 149 29.82 3.25 2.15
CA ILE A 149 30.00 4.68 1.87
C ILE A 149 31.36 4.93 1.21
N ALA A 150 32.45 4.39 1.77
CA ALA A 150 33.79 4.54 1.21
C ALA A 150 33.91 3.94 -0.20
N GLN A 151 33.30 2.77 -0.43
CA GLN A 151 33.24 2.18 -1.77
C GLN A 151 32.51 3.08 -2.77
N CYS A 152 31.34 3.62 -2.39
CA CYS A 152 30.57 4.50 -3.26
C CYS A 152 31.32 5.80 -3.58
N LEU A 153 32.11 6.32 -2.65
CA LEU A 153 32.98 7.48 -2.90
C LEU A 153 34.09 7.18 -3.91
N ALA A 154 34.71 6.01 -3.83
CA ALA A 154 35.76 5.61 -4.77
C ALA A 154 35.20 5.39 -6.18
N GLU A 155 34.04 4.74 -6.30
CA GLU A 155 33.36 4.53 -7.58
C GLU A 155 32.92 5.86 -8.24
N ASP A 156 32.55 6.86 -7.44
CA ASP A 156 32.12 8.18 -7.97
C ASP A 156 33.33 9.05 -8.38
N SER A 157 34.52 8.82 -7.82
CA SER A 157 35.75 9.49 -8.28
C SER A 157 36.31 8.94 -9.59
N ASP A 158 36.07 7.67 -9.91
CA ASP A 158 36.56 7.03 -11.15
C ASP A 158 35.72 7.39 -12.39
N GLN A 159 34.48 7.88 -12.21
CA GLN A 159 33.58 8.23 -13.34
C GLN A 159 33.76 9.66 -13.87
N ASP A 160 34.54 10.52 -13.20
CA ASP A 160 34.77 11.90 -13.61
C ASP A 160 35.99 12.08 -14.59
N GLU A 161 36.67 11.00 -15.00
CA GLU A 161 37.90 11.05 -15.84
C GLU A 161 37.79 10.58 -17.31
N SER A 162 36.68 10.80 -18.03
CA SER A 162 36.70 10.64 -19.51
C SER A 162 35.72 11.55 -20.27
N PRO A 163 36.21 12.40 -21.22
CA PRO A 163 35.35 13.23 -22.06
C PRO A 163 34.96 12.55 -23.37
N GLU A 164 33.69 12.77 -23.76
CA GLU A 164 33.05 12.65 -25.08
C GLU A 164 32.81 11.27 -25.71
N GLY A 165 31.56 11.07 -26.14
CA GLY A 165 31.16 10.03 -27.09
C GLY A 165 29.66 9.77 -27.14
N LEU A 166 28.89 10.65 -27.79
CA LEU A 166 27.54 10.31 -28.26
C LEU A 166 27.63 9.13 -29.22
N SER A 167 27.06 7.98 -28.86
CA SER A 167 26.73 6.92 -29.81
C SER A 167 25.28 6.50 -29.61
N THR A 168 24.51 6.86 -30.62
CA THR A 168 23.15 6.45 -30.95
C THR A 168 23.03 4.93 -30.97
N LEU A 169 22.09 4.37 -30.21
CA LEU A 169 21.53 3.05 -30.51
C LEU A 169 20.03 3.18 -30.74
N HIS A 170 19.67 2.83 -31.98
CA HIS A 170 18.31 2.64 -32.47
C HIS A 170 17.58 1.61 -31.59
N ILE A 171 16.37 1.96 -31.17
CA ILE A 171 15.38 0.99 -30.71
C ILE A 171 14.44 0.77 -31.90
N GLU A 172 14.51 -0.43 -32.49
CA GLU A 172 13.50 -0.91 -33.42
C GLU A 172 12.17 -1.11 -32.68
N ASP A 173 11.10 -0.71 -33.35
CA ASP A 173 9.72 -0.77 -32.90
C ASP A 173 9.34 -2.14 -32.31
N ALA A 174 8.98 -2.14 -31.03
CA ALA A 174 8.14 -3.15 -30.43
C ALA A 174 6.94 -2.44 -29.77
N GLU A 175 5.77 -2.58 -30.39
CA GLU A 175 4.49 -2.13 -29.83
C GLU A 175 4.33 -2.68 -28.40
N GLN A 176 4.31 -1.79 -27.41
CA GLN A 176 3.86 -2.07 -26.05
C GLN A 176 2.57 -1.29 -25.77
N PRO A 177 1.59 -1.87 -25.05
CA PRO A 177 0.36 -1.18 -24.67
C PRO A 177 0.67 -0.10 -23.63
N ASP A 178 0.04 1.07 -23.78
CA ASP A 178 0.05 2.19 -22.81
C ASP A 178 -0.24 1.73 -21.38
N GLU A 179 0.80 1.61 -20.55
CA GLU A 179 0.70 1.64 -19.10
C GLU A 179 0.75 3.10 -18.63
N ALA A 180 -0.41 3.76 -18.62
CA ALA A 180 -0.57 5.06 -18.02
C ALA A 180 -0.65 4.94 -16.48
N ILE A 181 0.47 5.27 -15.85
CA ILE A 181 0.65 6.06 -14.62
C ILE A 181 -0.67 6.44 -13.92
N TYR A 182 -0.89 5.92 -12.70
CA TYR A 182 -1.79 6.56 -11.75
C TYR A 182 -0.98 7.18 -10.62
N GLU A 183 -0.92 8.50 -10.68
CA GLU A 183 -0.53 9.41 -9.61
C GLU A 183 -1.16 9.01 -8.28
N SER A 184 -0.28 8.91 -7.28
CA SER A 184 -0.65 8.86 -5.88
C SER A 184 -1.30 10.19 -5.49
N LEU A 185 -2.62 10.18 -5.30
CA LEU A 185 -3.29 11.21 -4.53
C LEU A 185 -2.75 11.20 -3.09
N ASP A 186 -2.39 12.40 -2.70
CA ASP A 186 -1.81 12.90 -1.47
C ASP A 186 -1.93 12.11 -0.16
N SER A 187 -0.84 12.30 0.57
CA SER A 187 -0.49 11.95 1.93
C SER A 187 -1.37 12.63 2.97
N ASP A 188 -2.58 12.10 3.18
CA ASP A 188 -3.36 12.21 4.42
C ASP A 188 -4.24 10.97 4.58
N ILE A 189 -3.61 9.80 4.74
CA ILE A 189 -4.35 8.57 5.06
C ILE A 189 -4.68 8.57 6.56
N ASP A 190 -5.74 9.31 6.85
CA ASP A 190 -6.86 9.09 7.77
C ASP A 190 -6.83 7.70 8.45
N ALA A 191 -7.05 7.64 9.77
CA ALA A 191 -7.10 6.42 10.60
C ALA A 191 -8.20 5.39 10.18
N THR A 192 -8.81 5.58 9.02
CA THR A 192 -9.89 4.84 8.38
C THR A 192 -9.39 3.88 7.28
N VAL A 193 -8.09 3.81 6.99
CA VAL A 193 -7.55 2.92 5.94
C VAL A 193 -6.63 1.85 6.52
N ALA A 194 -6.92 0.59 6.19
CA ALA A 194 -6.11 -0.57 6.55
C ALA A 194 -5.72 -1.39 5.31
N HIS A 195 -4.97 -2.48 5.51
CA HIS A 195 -4.62 -3.43 4.44
C HIS A 195 -5.29 -4.79 4.67
N PHE A 196 -5.81 -5.38 3.60
CA PHE A 196 -6.39 -6.71 3.67
C PHE A 196 -5.29 -7.77 3.85
N SER A 197 -5.48 -8.64 4.84
CA SER A 197 -4.61 -9.79 5.09
C SER A 197 -5.35 -11.07 4.78
N GLU A 198 -4.76 -11.89 3.91
CA GLU A 198 -5.31 -13.18 3.50
C GLU A 198 -4.95 -14.27 4.51
N TRP A 199 -5.95 -15.02 4.97
CA TRP A 199 -5.75 -16.21 5.80
C TRP A 199 -5.02 -17.28 4.99
N LYS A 200 -4.00 -17.86 5.63
CA LYS A 200 -3.25 -19.00 5.12
C LYS A 200 -3.32 -20.12 6.14
N SER A 201 -3.64 -21.32 5.65
CA SER A 201 -3.71 -22.48 6.53
C SER A 201 -2.34 -22.86 7.08
N SER A 202 -2.31 -23.13 8.39
CA SER A 202 -1.19 -23.79 9.05
C SER A 202 -1.31 -25.32 9.04
N LEU A 203 -2.45 -25.84 8.57
CA LEU A 203 -2.79 -27.27 8.59
C LEU A 203 -2.47 -27.94 7.24
N PRO A 204 -2.03 -29.21 7.25
CA PRO A 204 -1.83 -29.96 6.01
C PRO A 204 -3.16 -30.14 5.27
N ALA A 205 -3.12 -30.10 3.94
CA ALA A 205 -4.30 -30.29 3.11
C ALA A 205 -4.95 -31.65 3.39
N LEU A 206 -6.27 -31.63 3.58
CA LEU A 206 -7.07 -32.81 3.90
C LEU A 206 -7.72 -33.37 2.62
N PRO A 207 -8.03 -34.68 2.58
CA PRO A 207 -8.75 -35.26 1.46
C PRO A 207 -10.23 -34.82 1.46
N SER A 208 -10.84 -34.77 0.28
CA SER A 208 -12.20 -34.24 0.10
C SER A 208 -13.26 -35.05 0.87
N GLU A 209 -13.05 -36.36 0.98
CA GLU A 209 -13.93 -37.31 1.68
C GLU A 209 -13.90 -37.11 3.20
N ALA A 210 -12.90 -36.38 3.73
CA ALA A 210 -12.84 -36.06 5.13
C ALA A 210 -13.83 -34.95 5.51
N PHE A 211 -14.29 -34.11 4.59
CA PHE A 211 -15.11 -32.94 4.89
C PHE A 211 -16.41 -33.31 5.65
N ASP A 212 -17.10 -34.35 5.20
CA ASP A 212 -18.39 -34.77 5.75
C ASP A 212 -18.26 -35.61 7.05
N LYS A 213 -17.04 -36.01 7.43
CA LYS A 213 -16.81 -36.82 8.63
C LYS A 213 -17.05 -36.03 9.91
N ALA A 214 -17.70 -36.65 10.89
CA ALA A 214 -17.95 -36.03 12.19
C ALA A 214 -16.65 -35.59 12.90
N SER A 215 -15.55 -36.34 12.71
CA SER A 215 -14.22 -36.03 13.23
C SER A 215 -13.61 -34.74 12.66
N SER A 216 -14.04 -34.31 11.47
CA SER A 216 -13.50 -33.11 10.81
C SER A 216 -14.24 -31.83 11.22
N LYS A 217 -15.44 -31.94 11.82
CA LYS A 217 -16.24 -30.78 12.21
C LYS A 217 -15.53 -29.84 13.19
N PRO A 218 -14.81 -30.31 14.24
CA PRO A 218 -14.03 -29.43 15.10
C PRO A 218 -12.90 -28.71 14.37
N ILE A 219 -12.26 -29.37 13.39
CA ILE A 219 -11.21 -28.76 12.55
C ILE A 219 -11.80 -27.64 11.70
N ILE A 220 -12.95 -27.89 11.07
CA ILE A 220 -13.64 -26.88 10.26
C ILE A 220 -14.05 -25.67 11.11
N ILE A 221 -14.56 -25.90 12.34
CA ILE A 221 -14.88 -24.83 13.28
C ILE A 221 -13.64 -23.97 13.59
N LYS A 222 -12.52 -24.61 13.94
CA LYS A 222 -11.27 -23.90 14.20
C LYS A 222 -10.80 -23.08 13.00
N VAL A 223 -10.90 -23.64 11.79
CA VAL A 223 -10.55 -22.93 10.55
C VAL A 223 -11.49 -21.74 10.31
N ILE A 224 -12.80 -21.88 10.56
CA ILE A 224 -13.75 -20.75 10.47
C ILE A 224 -13.37 -19.64 11.45
N GLU A 225 -13.04 -19.98 12.70
CA GLU A 225 -12.62 -19.02 13.73
C GLU A 225 -11.35 -18.28 13.31
N GLU A 226 -10.32 -19.00 12.83
CA GLU A 226 -9.06 -18.41 12.36
C GLU A 226 -9.28 -17.48 11.15
N ILE A 227 -10.06 -17.91 10.15
CA ILE A 227 -10.38 -17.08 8.98
C ILE A 227 -11.12 -15.82 9.43
N THR A 228 -12.10 -15.94 10.33
CA THR A 228 -12.89 -14.80 10.80
C THR A 228 -12.02 -13.84 11.62
N ALA A 229 -11.10 -14.33 12.44
CA ALA A 229 -10.19 -13.51 13.21
C ALA A 229 -9.24 -12.67 12.32
N ILE A 230 -8.84 -13.20 11.16
CA ILE A 230 -7.88 -12.54 10.26
C ILE A 230 -8.57 -11.71 9.17
N GLU A 231 -9.62 -12.25 8.55
CA GLU A 231 -10.24 -11.68 7.35
C GLU A 231 -11.53 -10.90 7.64
N SER A 232 -12.04 -10.84 8.88
CA SER A 232 -13.31 -10.14 9.17
C SER A 232 -13.26 -8.63 8.86
N PRO A 233 -14.35 -8.05 8.32
CA PRO A 233 -15.55 -8.74 7.83
C PRO A 233 -15.26 -9.59 6.60
N VAL A 234 -15.75 -10.84 6.58
CA VAL A 234 -15.47 -11.81 5.51
C VAL A 234 -16.75 -12.49 5.02
N SER A 235 -16.92 -12.62 3.71
CA SER A 235 -18.13 -13.25 3.13
C SER A 235 -18.16 -14.76 3.39
N LEU A 236 -19.36 -15.32 3.56
CA LEU A 236 -19.55 -16.78 3.62
C LEU A 236 -18.94 -17.48 2.39
N ALA A 237 -19.02 -16.85 1.22
CA ALA A 237 -18.46 -17.39 -0.01
C ALA A 237 -16.93 -17.48 0.05
N GLN A 238 -16.25 -16.47 0.61
CA GLN A 238 -14.81 -16.48 0.81
C GLN A 238 -14.40 -17.54 1.82
N VAL A 239 -15.04 -17.60 2.99
CA VAL A 239 -14.78 -18.65 4.01
C VAL A 239 -14.99 -20.05 3.41
N THR A 240 -16.04 -20.23 2.62
CA THR A 240 -16.30 -21.52 1.94
C THR A 240 -15.18 -21.87 0.97
N ARG A 241 -14.66 -20.92 0.19
CA ARG A 241 -13.52 -21.16 -0.72
C ARG A 241 -12.24 -21.50 0.04
N ARG A 242 -11.95 -20.85 1.17
CA ARG A 242 -10.82 -21.18 2.05
C ARG A 242 -10.90 -22.62 2.54
N ILE A 243 -12.08 -23.02 3.03
CA ILE A 243 -12.32 -24.38 3.52
C ILE A 243 -12.25 -25.40 2.38
N CYS A 244 -12.78 -25.09 1.20
CA CYS A 244 -12.63 -25.96 0.03
C CYS A 244 -11.14 -26.19 -0.30
N GLY A 245 -10.33 -25.12 -0.26
CA GLY A 245 -8.87 -25.22 -0.42
C GLY A 245 -8.22 -26.12 0.64
N GLN A 246 -8.65 -26.01 1.90
CA GLN A 246 -8.14 -26.87 2.99
C GLN A 246 -8.43 -28.36 2.79
N PHE A 247 -9.55 -28.71 2.13
CA PHE A 247 -10.00 -30.09 1.93
C PHE A 247 -9.78 -30.60 0.49
N ASN A 248 -8.96 -29.91 -0.32
CA ASN A 248 -8.76 -30.24 -1.74
C ASN A 248 -10.07 -30.38 -2.54
N ILE A 249 -11.09 -29.62 -2.16
CA ILE A 249 -12.38 -29.59 -2.85
C ILE A 249 -12.29 -28.55 -3.96
N SER A 250 -12.56 -28.98 -5.19
CA SER A 250 -12.42 -28.14 -6.38
C SER A 250 -13.42 -26.99 -6.47
N ARG A 251 -14.62 -27.14 -5.91
CA ARG A 251 -15.70 -26.15 -6.04
C ARG A 251 -16.45 -25.92 -4.73
N ALA A 252 -16.60 -24.66 -4.37
CA ALA A 252 -17.53 -24.21 -3.33
C ALA A 252 -18.97 -24.36 -3.82
N THR A 253 -19.67 -25.38 -3.33
CA THR A 253 -21.08 -25.65 -3.66
C THR A 253 -22.01 -25.12 -2.56
N GLN A 254 -23.29 -24.89 -2.88
CA GLN A 254 -24.29 -24.46 -1.91
C GLN A 254 -24.40 -25.41 -0.71
N ARG A 255 -24.19 -26.72 -0.93
CA ARG A 255 -24.13 -27.74 0.14
C ARG A 255 -23.01 -27.46 1.13
N ILE A 256 -21.81 -27.16 0.63
CA ILE A 256 -20.64 -26.85 1.47
C ILE A 256 -20.87 -25.52 2.18
N SER A 257 -21.34 -24.48 1.47
CA SER A 257 -21.67 -23.18 2.09
C SER A 257 -22.70 -23.33 3.23
N ALA A 258 -23.73 -24.15 3.04
CA ALA A 258 -24.73 -24.42 4.08
C ALA A 258 -24.12 -25.14 5.30
N SER A 259 -23.20 -26.09 5.07
CA SER A 259 -22.47 -26.78 6.14
C SER A 259 -21.55 -25.83 6.91
N VAL A 260 -20.81 -24.98 6.20
CA VAL A 260 -19.96 -23.94 6.78
C VAL A 260 -20.79 -22.98 7.63
N LEU A 261 -21.94 -22.51 7.13
CA LEU A 261 -22.84 -21.64 7.87
C LEU A 261 -23.40 -22.31 9.13
N GLN A 262 -23.75 -23.61 9.06
CA GLN A 262 -24.22 -24.36 10.22
C GLN A 262 -23.11 -24.50 11.28
N LEU A 263 -21.87 -24.77 10.86
CA LEU A 263 -20.73 -24.89 11.77
C LEU A 263 -20.33 -23.54 12.37
N ALA A 264 -20.40 -22.45 11.60
CA ALA A 264 -20.19 -21.08 12.09
C ALA A 264 -21.22 -20.71 13.18
N LYS A 265 -22.50 -21.04 12.97
CA LYS A 265 -23.54 -20.88 14.01
C LYS A 265 -23.24 -21.69 15.27
N LYS A 266 -22.78 -22.94 15.11
CA LYS A 266 -22.39 -23.78 16.24
C LYS A 266 -21.19 -23.21 17.01
N ALA A 267 -20.25 -22.60 16.30
CA ALA A 267 -19.08 -21.91 16.84
C ALA A 267 -19.40 -20.51 17.42
N GLN A 268 -20.67 -20.07 17.38
CA GLN A 268 -21.09 -18.75 17.85
C GLN A 268 -20.35 -17.59 17.14
N ILE A 269 -20.00 -17.77 15.86
CA ILE A 269 -19.49 -16.69 15.02
C ILE A 269 -20.58 -15.63 14.84
N HIS A 270 -20.20 -14.36 14.90
CA HIS A 270 -21.12 -13.26 14.63
C HIS A 270 -21.43 -13.23 13.14
N ILE A 271 -22.70 -13.39 12.80
CA ILE A 271 -23.18 -13.49 11.43
C ILE A 271 -24.08 -12.29 11.14
N ASP A 272 -23.72 -11.53 10.12
CA ASP A 272 -24.53 -10.46 9.56
C ASP A 272 -25.14 -10.90 8.22
N ALA A 273 -26.45 -10.74 8.10
CA ALA A 273 -27.24 -11.06 6.91
C ALA A 273 -28.14 -9.89 6.49
N ARG A 274 -27.83 -8.65 6.91
CA ARG A 274 -28.53 -7.43 6.48
C ARG A 274 -28.35 -7.15 4.98
N HIS A 275 -27.22 -7.60 4.42
CA HIS A 275 -26.86 -7.42 3.02
C HIS A 275 -27.35 -8.58 2.15
N GLN A 276 -27.22 -8.45 0.82
CA GLN A 276 -27.53 -9.54 -0.12
C GLN A 276 -26.72 -10.81 0.13
N GLN A 277 -25.59 -10.69 0.83
CA GLN A 277 -24.73 -11.79 1.23
C GLN A 277 -24.54 -11.86 2.74
N VAL A 278 -24.13 -13.04 3.19
CA VAL A 278 -23.81 -13.30 4.59
C VAL A 278 -22.35 -12.99 4.86
N PHE A 279 -22.07 -12.20 5.90
CA PHE A 279 -20.73 -11.85 6.35
C PHE A 279 -20.48 -12.32 7.79
N PHE A 280 -19.25 -12.73 8.06
CA PHE A 280 -18.78 -13.13 9.38
C PHE A 280 -17.92 -12.03 10.00
N TRP A 281 -18.15 -11.78 11.28
CA TRP A 281 -17.50 -10.73 12.07
C TRP A 281 -16.79 -11.35 13.27
N SER A 282 -15.64 -10.77 13.65
CA SER A 282 -14.87 -11.27 14.80
C SER A 282 -15.63 -11.07 16.11
N THR A 283 -16.30 -9.93 16.27
CA THR A 283 -17.05 -9.56 17.47
C THR A 283 -18.32 -8.78 17.13
N ALA A 284 -19.30 -8.77 18.04
CA ALA A 284 -20.50 -7.94 17.92
C ALA A 284 -20.15 -6.44 17.85
N ASN A 285 -19.16 -5.98 18.61
CA ASN A 285 -18.74 -4.57 18.64
C ASN A 285 -18.09 -4.14 17.32
N GLN A 286 -17.43 -5.06 16.61
CA GLN A 286 -16.92 -4.77 15.28
C GLN A 286 -18.06 -4.35 14.35
N LEU A 287 -19.26 -4.92 14.47
CA LEU A 287 -20.40 -4.58 13.60
C LEU A 287 -20.87 -3.12 13.75
N SER A 288 -20.78 -2.53 14.94
CA SER A 288 -21.23 -1.16 15.20
C SER A 288 -20.17 -0.10 14.92
N ASP A 289 -18.89 -0.44 15.11
CA ASP A 289 -17.79 0.53 15.13
C ASP A 289 -16.84 0.37 13.93
N PHE A 290 -17.22 -0.44 12.93
CA PHE A 290 -16.40 -0.63 11.73
C PHE A 290 -16.42 0.59 10.83
N LEU A 291 -15.42 1.45 11.00
CA LEU A 291 -15.26 2.71 10.25
C LEU A 291 -14.05 2.71 9.30
N ILE A 292 -13.41 1.55 9.13
CA ILE A 292 -12.26 1.40 8.24
C ILE A 292 -12.64 0.77 6.91
N PHE A 293 -11.78 0.94 5.89
CA PHE A 293 -11.79 0.12 4.68
C PHE A 293 -10.39 -0.45 4.39
N ARG A 294 -10.32 -1.67 3.84
CA ARG A 294 -9.05 -2.36 3.59
C ARG A 294 -8.68 -2.33 2.11
N LYS A 295 -7.53 -1.75 1.80
CA LYS A 295 -7.00 -1.74 0.44
C LYS A 295 -6.49 -3.12 0.05
N HIS A 296 -6.63 -3.48 -1.23
CA HIS A 296 -5.96 -4.65 -1.79
C HIS A 296 -4.45 -4.46 -1.80
N SER A 297 -3.72 -5.56 -1.74
CA SER A 297 -2.32 -5.59 -2.12
C SER A 297 -2.16 -6.26 -3.47
N VAL A 298 -1.01 -6.09 -4.11
CA VAL A 298 -0.68 -6.75 -5.39
C VAL A 298 -0.85 -8.27 -5.28
N ALA A 299 -0.52 -8.84 -4.12
CA ALA A 299 -0.58 -10.28 -3.84
C ALA A 299 -1.96 -10.76 -3.34
N CYS A 300 -2.74 -9.90 -2.69
CA CYS A 300 -4.01 -10.27 -2.07
C CYS A 300 -5.14 -9.39 -2.61
N LYS A 301 -5.78 -9.89 -3.67
CA LYS A 301 -6.96 -9.27 -4.29
C LYS A 301 -8.21 -10.01 -3.85
N ARG A 302 -9.22 -9.27 -3.38
CA ARG A 302 -10.56 -9.83 -3.12
C ARG A 302 -11.42 -9.66 -4.35
N ARG A 303 -12.40 -10.54 -4.50
CA ARG A 303 -13.44 -10.35 -5.51
C ARG A 303 -14.38 -9.24 -5.03
N PRO A 304 -14.96 -8.43 -5.93
CA PRO A 304 -15.86 -7.35 -5.53
C PRO A 304 -16.98 -7.83 -4.62
N GLU A 305 -17.52 -9.01 -4.90
CA GLU A 305 -18.64 -9.60 -4.17
C GLU A 305 -18.26 -10.05 -2.76
N ASP A 306 -16.96 -10.16 -2.44
CA ASP A 306 -16.48 -10.55 -1.11
C ASP A 306 -16.18 -9.36 -0.19
N ILE A 307 -16.28 -8.14 -0.72
CA ILE A 307 -16.06 -6.92 0.07
C ILE A 307 -17.37 -6.57 0.76
N CYS A 308 -17.31 -6.38 2.08
CA CYS A 308 -18.49 -6.07 2.87
C CYS A 308 -19.06 -4.69 2.48
N PRO A 309 -20.39 -4.53 2.31
CA PRO A 309 -20.97 -3.23 1.98
C PRO A 309 -20.67 -2.14 3.02
N ASP A 310 -20.54 -2.46 4.32
CA ASP A 310 -20.08 -1.50 5.35
C ASP A 310 -18.66 -1.00 5.02
N GLU A 311 -17.79 -1.88 4.53
CA GLU A 311 -16.42 -1.55 4.13
C GLU A 311 -16.38 -0.66 2.88
N VAL A 312 -17.24 -0.94 1.91
CA VAL A 312 -17.42 -0.10 0.71
C VAL A 312 -17.98 1.27 1.08
N ALA A 313 -18.98 1.32 1.96
CA ALA A 313 -19.55 2.57 2.46
C ALA A 313 -18.49 3.43 3.16
N ASN A 314 -17.60 2.82 3.95
CA ASN A 314 -16.48 3.54 4.57
C ASN A 314 -15.51 4.12 3.54
N ALA A 315 -15.20 3.38 2.47
CA ALA A 315 -14.38 3.90 1.37
C ALA A 315 -15.07 5.07 0.65
N ALA A 316 -16.35 4.94 0.32
CA ALA A 316 -17.13 6.00 -0.32
C ALA A 316 -17.23 7.26 0.56
N PHE A 317 -17.44 7.09 1.87
CA PHE A 317 -17.44 8.17 2.84
C PHE A 317 -16.09 8.90 2.87
N ALA A 318 -14.98 8.16 2.87
CA ALA A 318 -13.64 8.74 2.81
C ALA A 318 -13.41 9.55 1.52
N VAL A 319 -13.88 9.04 0.37
CA VAL A 319 -13.83 9.76 -0.91
C VAL A 319 -14.64 11.06 -0.87
N LEU A 320 -15.85 11.04 -0.30
CA LEU A 320 -16.69 12.24 -0.16
C LEU A 320 -16.09 13.26 0.80
N LYS A 321 -15.46 12.83 1.89
CA LYS A 321 -14.80 13.71 2.86
C LYS A 321 -13.71 14.56 2.19
N THR A 322 -13.00 14.01 1.22
CA THR A 322 -11.97 14.74 0.45
C THR A 322 -12.56 15.67 -0.61
N ASN A 323 -13.70 15.31 -1.22
CA ASN A 323 -14.25 16.01 -2.38
C ASN A 323 -15.48 16.89 -2.08
N ILE A 324 -16.01 16.87 -0.86
CA ILE A 324 -17.22 17.56 -0.36
C ILE A 324 -18.52 17.09 -1.04
N SER A 325 -18.59 17.16 -2.37
CA SER A 325 -19.69 16.66 -3.19
C SER A 325 -19.20 16.23 -4.57
N MET A 326 -19.80 15.18 -5.12
CA MET A 326 -19.46 14.70 -6.47
C MET A 326 -20.62 13.96 -7.13
N ALA A 327 -20.53 13.73 -8.45
CA ALA A 327 -21.53 12.91 -9.14
C ALA A 327 -21.49 11.46 -8.64
N GLU A 328 -22.64 10.78 -8.58
CA GLU A 328 -22.71 9.40 -8.10
C GLU A 328 -21.86 8.43 -8.92
N GLU A 329 -21.78 8.62 -10.24
CA GLU A 329 -20.92 7.83 -11.13
C GLU A 329 -19.43 7.99 -10.82
N ASP A 330 -19.01 9.21 -10.46
CA ASP A 330 -17.63 9.50 -10.07
C ASP A 330 -17.33 8.91 -8.69
N LEU A 331 -18.26 9.03 -7.74
CA LEU A 331 -18.15 8.40 -6.42
C LEU A 331 -17.98 6.89 -6.54
N LEU A 332 -18.78 6.25 -7.40
CA LEU A 332 -18.69 4.82 -7.66
C LEU A 332 -17.30 4.45 -8.20
N ARG A 333 -16.80 5.20 -9.18
CA ARG A 333 -15.48 4.97 -9.79
C ARG A 333 -14.35 5.14 -8.77
N HIS A 334 -14.35 6.22 -8.01
CA HIS A 334 -13.32 6.49 -7.00
C HIS A 334 -13.38 5.49 -5.85
N THR A 335 -14.57 5.09 -5.42
CA THR A 335 -14.74 4.02 -4.41
C THR A 335 -14.17 2.70 -4.91
N ALA A 336 -14.43 2.32 -6.17
CA ALA A 336 -13.84 1.12 -6.77
C ALA A 336 -12.30 1.18 -6.82
N GLN A 337 -11.74 2.35 -7.12
CA GLN A 337 -10.29 2.58 -7.12
C GLN A 337 -9.66 2.43 -5.74
N CYS A 338 -10.36 2.74 -4.65
CA CYS A 338 -9.88 2.49 -3.29
C CYS A 338 -9.54 1.00 -3.04
N PHE A 339 -10.24 0.10 -3.72
CA PHE A 339 -9.99 -1.34 -3.66
C PHE A 339 -9.09 -1.83 -4.82
N GLY A 340 -8.48 -0.94 -5.60
CA GLY A 340 -7.56 -1.32 -6.68
C GLY A 340 -8.26 -1.90 -7.92
N PHE A 341 -9.55 -1.66 -8.11
CA PHE A 341 -10.24 -2.00 -9.35
C PHE A 341 -10.02 -0.89 -10.39
N SER A 342 -9.22 -1.16 -11.42
CA SER A 342 -8.96 -0.20 -12.51
C SER A 342 -10.12 -0.08 -13.50
N ARG A 343 -10.92 -1.14 -13.65
CA ARG A 343 -12.11 -1.17 -14.51
C ARG A 343 -13.35 -1.49 -13.68
N VAL A 344 -14.39 -0.69 -13.86
CA VAL A 344 -15.70 -0.92 -13.25
C VAL A 344 -16.53 -1.78 -14.19
N GLY A 345 -16.44 -3.10 -14.04
CA GLY A 345 -17.35 -4.04 -14.69
C GLY A 345 -18.67 -4.18 -13.93
N GLN A 346 -19.61 -4.95 -14.48
CA GLN A 346 -20.94 -5.15 -13.87
C GLN A 346 -20.89 -5.59 -12.41
N ASN A 347 -20.00 -6.54 -12.07
CA ASN A 347 -19.87 -7.04 -10.70
C ASN A 347 -19.26 -6.02 -9.74
N VAL A 348 -18.29 -5.23 -10.21
CA VAL A 348 -17.68 -4.15 -9.43
C VAL A 348 -18.72 -3.07 -9.16
N ALA A 349 -19.45 -2.65 -10.19
CA ALA A 349 -20.52 -1.67 -10.07
C ALA A 349 -21.59 -2.13 -9.07
N ALA A 350 -22.05 -3.39 -9.17
CA ALA A 350 -23.05 -3.94 -8.26
C ALA A 350 -22.57 -3.94 -6.80
N ALA A 351 -21.34 -4.41 -6.54
CA ALA A 351 -20.78 -4.44 -5.18
C ALA A 351 -20.58 -3.03 -4.61
N VAL A 352 -20.13 -2.08 -5.44
CA VAL A 352 -19.98 -0.68 -4.99
C VAL A 352 -21.33 -0.05 -4.73
N GLN A 353 -22.32 -0.28 -5.60
CA GLN A 353 -23.67 0.24 -5.42
C GLN A 353 -24.33 -0.29 -4.14
N ASP A 354 -24.13 -1.57 -3.80
CA ASP A 354 -24.61 -2.12 -2.53
C ASP A 354 -24.04 -1.35 -1.33
N GLY A 355 -22.76 -0.97 -1.39
CA GLY A 355 -22.13 -0.13 -0.36
C GLY A 355 -22.64 1.31 -0.34
N LEU A 356 -22.88 1.93 -1.50
CA LEU A 356 -23.48 3.27 -1.57
C LEU A 356 -24.90 3.29 -1.01
N ASN A 357 -25.71 2.28 -1.35
CA ASN A 357 -27.05 2.11 -0.79
C ASN A 357 -27.00 1.98 0.74
N HIS A 358 -26.01 1.27 1.28
CA HIS A 358 -25.78 1.20 2.72
C HIS A 358 -25.37 2.56 3.32
N LEU A 359 -24.52 3.32 2.63
CA LEU A 359 -24.14 4.68 3.03
C LEU A 359 -25.35 5.63 3.12
N TYR A 360 -26.25 5.57 2.14
CA TYR A 360 -27.48 6.37 2.14
C TYR A 360 -28.45 5.93 3.23
N THR A 361 -28.66 4.62 3.39
CA THR A 361 -29.59 4.06 4.38
C THR A 361 -29.16 4.37 5.82
N THR A 362 -27.85 4.49 6.05
CA THR A 362 -27.29 4.89 7.35
C THR A 362 -27.25 6.41 7.57
N GLY A 363 -27.72 7.21 6.61
CA GLY A 363 -27.75 8.68 6.71
C GLY A 363 -26.36 9.33 6.72
N ARG A 364 -25.33 8.62 6.23
CA ARG A 364 -23.95 9.11 6.20
C ARG A 364 -23.62 9.90 4.94
N ALA A 365 -24.50 9.86 3.94
CA ALA A 365 -24.46 10.68 2.74
C ALA A 365 -25.88 10.84 2.17
N GLU A 366 -26.10 11.90 1.41
CA GLU A 366 -27.37 12.21 0.73
C GLU A 366 -27.13 12.38 -0.77
N SER A 367 -28.12 12.00 -1.58
CA SER A 367 -28.07 12.15 -3.04
C SER A 367 -29.19 13.09 -3.51
N GLU A 368 -28.81 14.23 -4.08
CA GLU A 368 -29.72 15.22 -4.65
C GLU A 368 -29.35 15.48 -6.12
N ASN A 369 -30.31 15.29 -7.03
CA ASN A 369 -30.15 15.56 -8.47
C ASN A 369 -28.91 14.88 -9.11
N GLY A 370 -28.54 13.68 -8.64
CA GLY A 370 -27.38 12.92 -9.14
C GLY A 370 -26.03 13.35 -8.56
N LYS A 371 -26.02 14.28 -7.61
CA LYS A 371 -24.85 14.63 -6.80
C LYS A 371 -24.99 14.06 -5.40
N VAL A 372 -23.91 13.48 -4.91
CA VAL A 372 -23.80 12.93 -3.57
C VAL A 372 -22.98 13.90 -2.72
N SER A 373 -23.41 14.13 -1.49
CA SER A 373 -22.69 14.95 -0.49
C SER A 373 -22.81 14.35 0.91
N LEU A 374 -21.90 14.77 1.79
CA LEU A 374 -22.06 14.54 3.23
C LEU A 374 -23.21 15.42 3.77
N PRO A 375 -23.92 14.97 4.81
CA PRO A 375 -25.03 15.72 5.43
C PRO A 375 -24.60 17.02 6.11
#